data_AF-A0A259PIY1-F1
#
_entry.id   AF-A0A259PIY1-F1
#
_cell.length_a   1.000
_cell.length_b   1.000
_cell.length_c   1.000
_cell.angle_alpha   90.00
_cell.angle_beta   90.00
_cell.angle_gamma   90.00
#
_symmetry.space_group_name_H-M   'P 1'
#
loop_
_entity.id
_entity.type
_entity.pdbx_description
1 polymer ?
#
loop_
_entity_poly.entity_id
_entity_poly.type
_entity_poly.pdbx_seq_one_letter_code
_entity_poly.pdbx_strand_id
1 'polypeptide(L)'
;MHAELQRTEASARAQSAARSGQRAVLRAARHLIARERETLDARSRAVVDAAAQTSPAIDKLLRMREDLKAVWEQSSASAEQLRQHLQDWCHRAEQSGIAALQGLSLRLRSYA
;
A
#
# COMPACT_ATOMS: atom_id res chain seq x y z
N MET A 1 35.03 24.16 10.38
CA MET A 1 33.59 24.51 10.47
C MET A 1 32.80 24.31 9.15
N HIS A 2 33.39 24.46 7.96
CA HIS A 2 32.67 24.27 6.68
C HIS A 2 32.30 22.80 6.34
N ALA A 3 33.01 21.81 6.89
CA ALA A 3 32.81 20.39 6.57
C ALA A 3 31.56 19.75 7.22
N GLU A 4 31.05 20.30 8.34
CA GLU A 4 29.83 19.78 8.98
C GLU A 4 28.55 20.26 8.30
N LEU A 5 28.56 21.49 7.75
CA LEU A 5 27.44 22.03 6.98
C LEU A 5 27.21 21.26 5.67
N GLN A 6 28.29 20.78 5.02
CA GLN A 6 28.15 19.98 3.81
C GLN A 6 27.57 18.58 4.08
N ARG A 7 27.81 18.00 5.28
CA ARG A 7 27.24 16.69 5.66
C ARG A 7 25.74 16.78 5.93
N THR A 8 25.26 17.87 6.52
CA THR A 8 23.84 18.06 6.80
C THR A 8 23.04 18.34 5.53
N GLU A 9 23.58 19.11 4.59
CA GLU A 9 22.95 19.39 3.30
C GLU A 9 22.88 18.15 2.39
N ALA A 10 23.94 17.34 2.35
CA ALA A 10 23.94 16.08 1.61
C ALA A 10 22.90 15.09 2.17
N SER A 11 22.78 15.01 3.50
CA SER A 11 21.76 14.18 4.16
C SER A 11 20.34 14.70 3.91
N ALA A 12 20.13 16.02 3.92
CA ALA A 12 18.83 16.62 3.61
C ALA A 12 18.40 16.40 2.15
N ARG A 13 19.34 16.46 1.19
CA ARG A 13 19.08 16.16 -0.23
C ARG A 13 18.83 14.66 -0.46
N ALA A 14 19.57 13.79 0.21
CA ALA A 14 19.30 12.35 0.16
C ALA A 14 17.92 12.01 0.75
N GLN A 15 17.53 12.65 1.86
CA GLN A 15 16.21 12.49 2.47
C GLN A 15 15.08 13.03 1.58
N SER A 16 15.28 14.15 0.88
CA SER A 16 14.26 14.70 -0.01
C SER A 16 14.08 13.84 -1.28
N ALA A 17 15.17 13.28 -1.82
CA ALA A 17 15.13 12.34 -2.94
C ALA A 17 14.48 10.99 -2.57
N ALA A 18 14.76 10.47 -1.36
CA ALA A 18 14.10 9.28 -0.85
C ALA A 18 12.59 9.53 -0.66
N ARG A 19 12.20 10.69 -0.11
CA ARG A 19 10.78 11.07 0.07
C ARG A 19 10.04 11.22 -1.25
N SER A 20 10.67 11.73 -2.31
CA SER A 20 10.02 11.86 -3.63
C SER A 20 9.86 10.51 -4.33
N GLY A 21 10.87 9.63 -4.25
CA GLY A 21 10.77 8.23 -4.69
C GLY A 21 9.63 7.50 -3.98
N GLN A 22 9.61 7.57 -2.64
CA GLN A 22 8.54 6.97 -1.83
C GLN A 22 7.15 7.49 -2.25
N ARG A 23 6.98 8.79 -2.48
CA ARG A 23 5.68 9.35 -2.88
C ARG A 23 5.25 8.90 -4.28
N ALA A 24 6.17 8.62 -5.20
CA ALA A 24 5.84 8.08 -6.51
C ALA A 24 5.33 6.64 -6.41
N VAL A 25 6.02 5.85 -5.62
CA VAL A 25 5.74 4.45 -5.28
C VAL A 25 4.37 4.30 -4.63
N LEU A 26 4.11 5.14 -3.65
CA LEU A 26 2.87 5.19 -2.93
C LEU A 26 1.68 5.53 -3.85
N ARG A 27 1.88 6.48 -4.78
CA ARG A 27 0.88 6.83 -5.81
C ARG A 27 0.66 5.69 -6.81
N ALA A 28 1.71 5.01 -7.25
CA ALA A 28 1.62 3.88 -8.16
C ALA A 28 0.86 2.71 -7.53
N ALA A 29 1.17 2.38 -6.28
CA ALA A 29 0.46 1.35 -5.52
C ALA A 29 -1.03 1.71 -5.36
N ARG A 30 -1.34 2.95 -4.94
CA ARG A 30 -2.73 3.42 -4.81
C ARG A 30 -3.50 3.31 -6.14
N HIS A 31 -2.86 3.69 -7.24
CA HIS A 31 -3.46 3.59 -8.57
C HIS A 31 -3.71 2.15 -8.99
N LEU A 32 -2.79 1.22 -8.69
CA LEU A 32 -2.94 -0.21 -9.00
C LEU A 32 -4.12 -0.84 -8.24
N ILE A 33 -4.25 -0.52 -6.94
CA ILE A 33 -5.34 -1.04 -6.09
C ILE A 33 -6.69 -0.49 -6.54
N ALA A 34 -6.75 0.81 -6.85
CA ALA A 34 -7.94 1.46 -7.39
C ALA A 34 -8.33 0.85 -8.75
N ARG A 35 -7.36 0.72 -9.67
CA ARG A 35 -7.59 0.10 -10.98
C ARG A 35 -8.11 -1.32 -10.87
N GLU A 36 -7.55 -2.18 -10.02
CA GLU A 36 -8.07 -3.55 -9.84
C GLU A 36 -9.56 -3.59 -9.49
N ARG A 37 -10.05 -2.60 -8.72
CA ARG A 37 -11.46 -2.52 -8.31
C ARG A 37 -12.35 -1.86 -9.37
N GLU A 38 -11.78 -0.96 -10.17
CA GLU A 38 -12.44 -0.31 -11.31
C GLU A 38 -12.45 -1.18 -12.58
N THR A 39 -11.49 -2.11 -12.72
CA THR A 39 -11.46 -3.09 -13.82
C THR A 39 -12.48 -4.20 -13.66
N LEU A 40 -13.03 -4.38 -12.46
CA LEU A 40 -14.12 -5.31 -12.22
C LEU A 40 -15.44 -4.63 -12.63
N ASP A 41 -16.08 -5.18 -13.67
CA ASP A 41 -17.43 -4.77 -14.05
C ASP A 41 -18.42 -5.09 -12.92
N ALA A 42 -19.60 -4.45 -12.96
CA ALA A 42 -20.62 -4.61 -11.93
C ALA A 42 -21.02 -6.09 -11.71
N ARG A 43 -20.96 -6.90 -12.77
CA ARG A 43 -21.24 -8.34 -12.74
C ARG A 43 -20.13 -9.10 -12.00
N SER A 44 -18.86 -8.86 -12.31
CA SER A 44 -17.75 -9.50 -11.59
C SER A 44 -17.72 -9.08 -10.13
N ARG A 45 -18.08 -7.83 -9.82
CA ARG A 45 -18.20 -7.39 -8.42
C ARG A 45 -19.27 -8.17 -7.66
N ALA A 46 -20.46 -8.33 -8.25
CA ALA A 46 -21.53 -9.13 -7.64
C ALA A 46 -21.14 -10.62 -7.45
N VAL A 47 -20.39 -11.20 -8.39
CA VAL A 47 -19.86 -12.57 -8.26
C VAL A 47 -18.84 -12.67 -7.13
N VAL A 48 -17.96 -11.68 -7.00
CA VAL A 48 -16.96 -11.63 -5.92
C VAL A 48 -17.64 -11.44 -4.56
N ASP A 49 -18.67 -10.60 -4.46
CA ASP A 49 -19.43 -10.39 -3.23
C ASP A 49 -20.21 -11.65 -2.83
N ALA A 50 -20.80 -12.37 -3.79
CA ALA A 50 -21.45 -13.66 -3.54
C ALA A 50 -20.42 -14.74 -3.12
N ALA A 51 -19.24 -14.74 -3.74
CA ALA A 51 -18.16 -15.64 -3.37
C ALA A 51 -17.60 -15.32 -1.96
N ALA A 52 -17.60 -14.05 -1.55
CA ALA A 52 -17.23 -13.61 -0.20
C ALA A 52 -18.20 -14.16 0.87
N GLN A 53 -19.51 -14.16 0.57
CA GLN A 53 -20.52 -14.75 1.47
C GLN A 53 -20.34 -16.26 1.64
N THR A 54 -19.71 -16.92 0.67
CA THR A 54 -19.53 -18.37 0.66
C THR A 54 -18.14 -18.79 1.16
N SER A 55 -17.14 -17.91 1.07
CA SER A 55 -15.75 -18.19 1.43
C SER A 55 -15.17 -17.11 2.34
N PRO A 56 -14.85 -17.45 3.61
CA PRO A 56 -14.25 -16.50 4.55
C PRO A 56 -12.86 -16.01 4.10
N ALA A 57 -12.17 -16.74 3.22
CA ALA A 57 -10.91 -16.30 2.65
C ALA A 57 -11.10 -15.12 1.67
N ILE A 58 -12.18 -15.13 0.89
CA ILE A 58 -12.51 -14.06 -0.06
C ILE A 58 -13.04 -12.83 0.70
N ASP A 59 -13.88 -13.04 1.71
CA ASP A 59 -14.33 -11.94 2.59
C ASP A 59 -13.14 -11.25 3.27
N LYS A 60 -12.20 -12.02 3.84
CA LYS A 60 -10.97 -11.49 4.44
C LYS A 60 -10.12 -10.73 3.43
N LEU A 61 -10.02 -11.21 2.19
CA LEU A 61 -9.30 -10.51 1.12
C LEU A 61 -9.93 -9.15 0.80
N LEU A 62 -11.25 -9.10 0.64
CA LEU A 62 -11.98 -7.85 0.39
C LEU A 62 -11.81 -6.88 1.54
N ARG A 63 -11.96 -7.35 2.79
CA ARG A 63 -11.74 -6.56 4.00
C ARG A 63 -10.35 -5.95 4.04
N MET A 64 -9.31 -6.75 3.79
CA MET A 64 -7.93 -6.25 3.79
C MET A 64 -7.66 -5.25 2.67
N ARG A 65 -8.32 -5.36 1.50
CA ARG A 65 -8.20 -4.34 0.44
C ARG A 65 -8.89 -3.02 0.83
N GLU A 66 -10.03 -3.07 1.52
CA GLU A 66 -10.69 -1.87 2.04
C GLU A 66 -9.88 -1.23 3.19
N ASP A 67 -9.29 -2.03 4.09
CA ASP A 67 -8.38 -1.53 5.14
C ASP A 67 -7.20 -0.77 4.53
N LEU A 68 -6.64 -1.29 3.44
CA LEU A 68 -5.57 -0.61 2.71
C LEU A 68 -6.04 0.76 2.19
N LYS A 69 -7.24 0.83 1.60
CA LYS A 69 -7.83 2.10 1.15
C LYS A 69 -8.01 3.08 2.31
N ALA A 70 -8.48 2.61 3.46
CA ALA A 70 -8.63 3.43 4.66
C ALA A 70 -7.28 3.97 5.16
N VAL A 71 -6.21 3.17 5.10
CA VAL A 71 -4.83 3.61 5.40
C VAL A 71 -4.44 4.81 4.53
N TRP A 72 -4.80 4.82 3.25
CA TRP A 72 -4.53 5.93 2.33
C TRP A 72 -5.33 7.19 2.63
N GLU A 73 -6.60 7.05 3.01
CA GLU A 73 -7.46 8.19 3.34
C GLU A 73 -7.03 8.85 4.67
N GLN A 74 -6.69 8.03 5.67
CA GLN A 74 -6.28 8.49 7.00
C GLN A 74 -4.85 9.07 7.02
N SER A 75 -3.93 8.57 6.19
CA SER A 75 -2.53 9.02 6.23
C SER A 75 -2.22 10.25 5.37
N SER A 76 -3.24 10.97 4.91
CA SER A 76 -3.10 12.22 4.15
C SER A 76 -2.35 13.33 4.92
N ALA A 77 -2.15 13.17 6.24
CA ALA A 77 -1.47 14.13 7.11
C ALA A 77 0.05 13.92 7.32
N SER A 78 0.60 12.70 7.17
CA SER A 78 2.03 12.45 7.38
C SER A 78 2.57 11.20 6.67
N ALA A 79 3.62 11.39 5.87
CA ALA A 79 4.26 10.33 5.08
C ALA A 79 4.83 9.18 5.93
N GLU A 80 5.27 9.47 7.16
CA GLU A 80 5.81 8.45 8.07
C GLU A 80 4.71 7.52 8.61
N GLN A 81 3.54 8.07 8.95
CA GLN A 81 2.39 7.28 9.39
C GLN A 81 1.88 6.36 8.28
N LEU A 82 1.82 6.89 7.05
CA LEU A 82 1.49 6.09 5.88
C LEU A 82 2.46 4.93 5.68
N ARG A 83 3.76 5.18 5.81
CA ARG A 83 4.81 4.16 5.68
C ARG A 83 4.61 3.04 6.71
N GLN A 84 4.36 3.43 7.96
CA GLN A 84 4.19 2.46 9.03
C GLN A 84 2.92 1.63 8.86
N HIS A 85 1.80 2.27 8.53
CA HIS A 85 0.55 1.57 8.28
C HIS A 85 0.65 0.63 7.07
N LEU A 86 1.41 0.99 6.02
CA LEU A 86 1.65 0.12 4.88
C LEU A 86 2.55 -1.06 5.19
N GLN A 87 3.59 -0.87 6.01
CA GLN A 87 4.43 -1.97 6.49
C GLN A 87 3.64 -2.95 7.36
N ASP A 88 2.81 -2.44 8.26
CA ASP A 88 1.92 -3.24 9.09
C ASP A 88 0.90 -4.00 8.24
N TRP A 89 0.35 -3.35 7.21
CA TRP A 89 -0.56 -4.00 6.27
C TRP A 89 0.14 -5.12 5.49
N CYS A 90 1.37 -4.88 5.00
CA CYS A 90 2.16 -5.90 4.32
C CYS A 90 2.40 -7.12 5.21
N HIS A 91 2.81 -6.92 6.46
CA HIS A 91 3.00 -8.02 7.41
C HIS A 91 1.70 -8.81 7.64
N ARG A 92 0.57 -8.13 7.82
CA ARG A 92 -0.74 -8.79 7.98
C ARG A 92 -1.16 -9.55 6.72
N ALA A 93 -0.88 -9.00 5.54
CA ALA A 93 -1.17 -9.63 4.26
C ALA A 93 -0.35 -10.91 4.08
N GLU A 94 0.91 -10.93 4.52
CA GLU A 94 1.74 -12.12 4.51
C GLU A 94 1.25 -13.21 5.47
N GLN A 95 0.95 -12.79 6.70
CA GLN A 95 0.42 -13.65 7.75
C GLN A 95 -0.98 -14.17 7.47
N SER A 96 -1.71 -13.53 6.53
CA SER A 96 -3.06 -13.96 6.14
C SER A 96 -3.07 -15.36 5.49
N GLY A 97 -1.94 -15.82 4.95
CA GLY A 97 -1.84 -17.09 4.21
C GLY A 97 -2.54 -17.07 2.85
N ILE A 98 -3.12 -15.94 2.44
CA ILE A 98 -3.85 -15.82 1.17
C ILE A 98 -2.87 -15.39 0.08
N ALA A 99 -2.63 -16.26 -0.90
CA ALA A 99 -1.66 -16.03 -1.98
C ALA A 99 -1.87 -14.70 -2.72
N ALA A 100 -3.12 -14.30 -2.92
CA ALA A 100 -3.45 -13.02 -3.55
C ALA A 100 -3.03 -11.81 -2.68
N LEU A 101 -3.18 -11.87 -1.35
CA LEU A 101 -2.72 -10.82 -0.43
C LEU A 101 -1.19 -10.78 -0.33
N GLN A 102 -0.54 -11.95 -0.32
CA GLN A 102 0.92 -12.06 -0.38
C GLN A 102 1.48 -11.47 -1.67
N GLY A 103 0.89 -11.77 -2.83
CA GLY A 103 1.28 -11.20 -4.12
C GLY A 103 1.11 -9.68 -4.17
N LEU A 104 0.04 -9.15 -3.57
CA LEU A 104 -0.18 -7.72 -3.38
C LEU A 104 0.89 -7.08 -2.50
N SER A 105 1.21 -7.69 -1.35
CA SER A 105 2.28 -7.21 -0.45
C SER A 105 3.65 -7.21 -1.14
N LEU A 106 3.98 -8.26 -1.90
CA LEU A 106 5.24 -8.33 -2.64
C LEU A 106 5.33 -7.22 -3.69
N ARG A 107 4.25 -6.99 -4.44
CA ARG A 107 4.16 -5.88 -5.39
C ARG A 107 4.32 -4.54 -4.68
N LEU A 108 3.63 -4.31 -3.57
CA LEU A 108 3.77 -3.09 -2.77
C LEU A 108 5.21 -2.83 -2.32
N ARG A 109 5.92 -3.86 -1.85
CA ARG A 109 7.34 -3.75 -1.50
C ARG A 109 8.27 -3.59 -2.69
N SER A 110 7.93 -4.12 -3.86
CA SER A 110 8.74 -3.92 -5.08
C SER A 110 8.74 -2.47 -5.56
N TYR A 111 7.76 -1.67 -5.13
CA TYR A 111 7.79 -0.24 -5.35
C TYR A 111 8.54 0.49 -4.22
N ALA A 112 8.53 0.02 -2.96
CA ALA A 112 9.20 0.68 -1.82
C ALA A 112 10.71 0.88 -2.03
#